data_AF-A0A6A4VIF1-F1
#
_entry.id   AF-A0A6A4VIF1-F1
#
_cell.length_a   1.000
_cell.length_b   1.000
_cell.length_c   1.000
_cell.angle_alpha   90.00
_cell.angle_beta   90.00
_cell.angle_gamma   90.00
#
_symmetry.space_group_name_H-M   'P 1'
#
loop_
_entity.id
_entity.type
_entity.pdbx_description
1 polymer ?
#
loop_
_entity_poly.entity_id
_entity_poly.type
_entity_poly.pdbx_seq_one_letter_code
_entity_poly.pdbx_strand_id
1 'polypeptide(L)'
;MYQTLLTRPTDEELAAYREKVGNDSAEMPKEMFKISGNYREGSNIIGLVVFAIVFGIVISMMKKQGEILLQFFTAMSEAMMYLTRIVIWLSPVGVCFLIAAKILELESFSVLLGQLGMYFLTVLIGLTVHGFVVLLLLYTLVVRKLPFGFVANIVQPLATAFGTSSSSATLPLTIAALEEKNGVDPRIARFVLPIGATINMDGTALYEAVAAIFIAQVRGVTLGLGQIIAISITATAASIGAAGIPQAGLVTMVMVLDTVGLPAGDVSLILAVDWLLDRFRTTINVLGDSLGAGIVNHLSKRELEKMGAHDGDVIKVENGIEATQM
;
A
#
# COMPACT_ATOMS: atom_id res chain seq x y z
N MET A 1 -2.05 -3.36 16.89
CA MET A 1 -1.89 -1.88 16.93
C MET A 1 -2.74 -1.31 18.08
N TYR A 2 -2.21 -0.42 18.92
CA TYR A 2 -2.97 0.18 20.03
C TYR A 2 -3.83 1.32 19.47
N GLN A 3 -5.14 1.26 19.66
CA GLN A 3 -6.07 2.30 19.26
C GLN A 3 -6.67 2.95 20.52
N THR A 4 -6.49 4.27 20.63
CA THR A 4 -7.20 5.08 21.61
C THR A 4 -8.60 5.38 21.06
N LEU A 5 -9.62 4.92 21.77
CA LEU A 5 -11.02 5.09 21.43
C LEU A 5 -11.64 6.10 22.37
N LEU A 6 -12.36 7.06 21.80
CA LEU A 6 -13.26 7.91 22.55
C LEU A 6 -14.61 7.20 22.62
N THR A 7 -14.90 6.56 23.75
CA THR A 7 -16.11 5.76 23.95
C THR A 7 -17.24 6.69 24.37
N ARG A 8 -18.34 6.69 23.60
CA ARG A 8 -19.56 7.43 23.97
C ARG A 8 -20.13 6.81 25.26
N PRO A 9 -20.60 7.63 26.22
CA PRO A 9 -21.35 7.14 27.38
C PRO A 9 -22.57 6.31 26.95
N THR A 10 -22.93 5.30 27.74
CA THR A 10 -24.08 4.43 27.44
C THR A 10 -25.40 5.22 27.49
N ASP A 11 -26.45 4.70 26.85
CA ASP A 11 -27.76 5.36 26.87
C ASP A 11 -28.31 5.52 28.30
N GLU A 12 -27.96 4.61 29.22
CA GLU A 12 -28.25 4.72 30.66
C GLU A 12 -27.50 5.87 31.34
N GLU A 13 -26.19 6.00 31.07
CA GLU A 13 -25.37 7.11 31.59
C GLU A 13 -25.86 8.47 31.05
N LEU A 14 -26.34 8.49 29.80
CA LEU A 14 -26.94 9.67 29.17
C LEU A 14 -28.29 10.05 29.79
N ALA A 15 -29.15 9.05 30.01
CA ALA A 15 -30.46 9.23 30.63
C ALA A 15 -30.33 9.78 32.05
N ALA A 16 -29.44 9.19 32.85
CA ALA A 16 -29.16 9.65 34.22
C ALA A 16 -28.62 11.09 34.26
N TYR A 17 -27.81 11.49 33.28
CA TYR A 17 -27.32 12.86 33.17
C TYR A 17 -28.44 13.86 32.82
N ARG A 18 -29.27 13.54 31.82
CA ARG A 18 -30.38 14.40 31.40
C ARG A 18 -31.42 14.59 32.50
N GLU A 19 -31.72 13.53 33.24
CA GLU A 19 -32.58 13.58 34.42
C GLU A 19 -31.99 14.50 35.51
N LYS A 20 -30.68 14.39 35.77
CA LYS A 20 -29.98 15.24 36.76
C LYS A 20 -29.95 16.73 36.37
N VAL A 21 -29.89 17.04 35.08
CA VAL A 21 -29.84 18.41 34.56
C VAL A 21 -31.24 19.00 34.34
N GLY A 22 -32.29 18.17 34.35
CA GLY A 22 -33.67 18.59 34.16
C GLY A 22 -33.96 19.13 32.75
N ASN A 23 -33.14 18.73 31.76
CA ASN A 23 -33.24 19.16 30.38
C ASN A 23 -32.92 18.00 29.43
N ASP A 24 -33.95 17.47 28.77
CA ASP A 24 -33.82 16.35 27.83
C ASP A 24 -33.01 16.69 26.58
N SER A 25 -32.83 17.99 26.30
CA SER A 25 -32.06 18.50 25.16
C SER A 25 -30.63 18.92 25.54
N ALA A 26 -30.18 18.64 26.77
CA ALA A 26 -28.85 19.01 27.21
C ALA A 26 -27.77 18.36 26.32
N GLU A 27 -26.84 19.17 25.83
CA GLU A 27 -25.67 18.71 25.09
C GLU A 27 -24.78 17.85 25.99
N MET A 28 -24.18 16.80 25.41
CA MET A 28 -23.33 15.87 26.15
C MET A 28 -22.02 16.55 26.58
N PRO A 29 -21.70 16.62 27.89
CA PRO A 29 -20.41 17.10 28.36
C PRO A 29 -19.27 16.23 27.81
N LYS A 30 -18.19 16.89 27.38
CA LYS A 30 -16.97 16.20 26.90
C LYS A 30 -16.36 15.27 27.95
N GLU A 31 -16.59 15.56 29.23
CA GLU A 31 -16.12 14.78 30.37
C GLU A 31 -16.78 13.40 30.51
N MET A 32 -17.94 13.19 29.86
CA MET A 32 -18.63 11.89 29.88
C MET A 32 -18.03 10.89 28.88
N PHE A 33 -17.16 11.35 27.97
CA PHE A 33 -16.49 10.48 27.03
C PHE A 33 -15.31 9.78 27.69
N LYS A 34 -15.37 8.44 27.74
CA LYS A 34 -14.30 7.63 28.34
C LYS A 34 -13.24 7.32 27.30
N ILE A 35 -11.99 7.67 27.59
CA ILE A 35 -10.84 7.23 26.79
C ILE A 35 -10.57 5.76 27.14
N SER A 36 -10.82 4.86 26.19
CA SER A 36 -10.48 3.44 26.30
C SER A 36 -9.37 3.08 25.30
N GLY A 37 -8.60 2.05 25.63
CA GLY A 37 -7.52 1.55 24.77
C GLY A 37 -7.79 0.11 24.39
N ASN A 38 -7.92 -0.16 23.10
CA ASN A 38 -8.08 -1.51 22.58
C ASN A 38 -6.88 -1.91 21.72
N TYR A 39 -6.37 -3.12 21.95
CA TYR A 39 -5.41 -3.73 21.04
C TYR A 39 -6.19 -4.34 19.87
N ARG A 40 -5.98 -3.79 18.67
CA ARG A 40 -6.42 -4.45 17.43
C ARG A 40 -5.36 -5.44 16.98
N GLU A 41 -5.79 -6.65 16.65
CA GLU A 41 -4.96 -7.65 15.97
C GLU A 41 -4.62 -7.13 14.56
N GLY A 42 -3.34 -7.21 14.18
CA GLY A 42 -2.85 -6.72 12.90
C GLY A 42 -1.40 -6.20 12.96
N SER A 43 -0.71 -6.32 11.82
CA SER A 43 0.69 -5.94 11.66
C SER A 43 0.85 -4.43 11.41
N ASN A 44 1.74 -3.77 12.16
CA ASN A 44 2.07 -2.35 11.96
C ASN A 44 3.24 -2.18 10.97
N ILE A 45 2.96 -2.34 9.67
CA ILE A 45 3.99 -2.32 8.63
C ILE A 45 4.66 -0.93 8.53
N ILE A 46 3.90 0.17 8.54
CA ILE A 46 4.47 1.54 8.49
C ILE A 46 5.41 1.78 9.67
N GLY A 47 4.97 1.44 10.89
CA GLY A 47 5.79 1.62 12.08
C GLY A 47 7.10 0.82 12.02
N LEU A 48 7.04 -0.42 11.51
CA LEU A 48 8.22 -1.25 11.30
C LEU A 48 9.17 -0.66 10.23
N VAL A 49 8.62 -0.13 9.13
CA VAL A 49 9.42 0.53 8.07
C VAL A 49 10.11 1.79 8.61
N VAL A 50 9.37 2.66 9.31
CA VAL A 50 9.94 3.88 9.91
C VAL A 50 11.04 3.53 10.92
N PHE A 51 10.79 2.56 11.79
CA PHE A 51 11.79 2.07 12.73
C PHE A 51 13.02 1.52 12.00
N ALA A 52 12.83 0.67 10.98
CA ALA A 52 13.93 0.08 10.21
C ALA A 52 14.78 1.13 9.50
N ILE A 53 14.17 2.18 8.94
CA ILE A 53 14.91 3.29 8.31
C ILE A 53 15.77 4.03 9.34
N VAL A 54 15.17 4.44 10.47
CA VAL A 54 15.89 5.16 11.53
C VAL A 54 17.01 4.28 12.10
N PHE A 55 16.71 3.01 12.36
CA PHE A 55 17.68 2.06 12.89
C PHE A 55 18.82 1.78 11.91
N GLY A 56 18.53 1.65 10.62
CA GLY A 56 19.54 1.52 9.56
C GLY A 56 20.45 2.73 9.47
N ILE A 57 19.91 3.96 9.60
CA ILE A 57 20.70 5.19 9.66
C ILE A 57 21.63 5.17 10.88
N VAL A 58 21.12 4.80 12.06
CA VAL A 58 21.93 4.71 13.28
C VAL A 58 23.07 3.69 13.13
N ILE A 59 22.79 2.50 12.60
CA ILE A 59 23.82 1.48 12.33
C ILE A 59 24.90 2.04 11.38
N SER A 60 24.50 2.74 10.31
CA SER A 60 25.43 3.36 9.37
C SER A 60 26.31 4.42 10.04
N MET A 61 25.77 5.20 10.98
CA MET A 61 26.52 6.20 11.73
C MET A 61 27.52 5.59 12.74
N MET A 62 27.30 4.36 13.19
CA MET A 62 28.19 3.63 14.11
C MET A 62 29.49 3.13 13.44
N LYS A 63 29.63 3.26 12.12
CA LYS A 63 30.82 2.84 11.36
C LYS A 63 31.20 1.39 11.71
N LYS A 64 32.43 1.16 12.19
CA LYS A 64 32.98 -0.17 12.49
C LYS A 64 32.18 -0.94 13.55
N GLN A 65 31.59 -0.27 14.54
CA GLN A 65 30.78 -0.96 15.55
C GLN A 65 29.43 -1.45 15.00
N GLY A 66 28.90 -0.79 13.96
CA GLY A 66 27.65 -1.16 13.31
C GLY A 66 27.80 -2.33 12.32
N GLU A 67 29.02 -2.67 11.92
CA GLU A 67 29.30 -3.62 10.85
C GLU A 67 28.74 -5.01 11.13
N ILE A 68 28.86 -5.50 12.36
CA ILE A 68 28.32 -6.81 12.77
C ILE A 68 26.79 -6.86 12.59
N LEU A 69 26.09 -5.78 12.95
CA LEU A 69 24.65 -5.69 12.79
C LEU A 69 24.27 -5.59 11.31
N LEU A 70 25.01 -4.80 10.52
CA LEU A 70 24.81 -4.68 9.08
C LEU A 70 24.96 -6.05 8.39
N GLN A 71 26.03 -6.79 8.70
CA GLN A 71 26.27 -8.13 8.16
C GLN A 71 25.17 -9.12 8.58
N PHE A 72 24.72 -9.07 9.84
CA PHE A 72 23.61 -9.90 10.34
C PHE A 72 22.31 -9.64 9.56
N PHE A 73 21.89 -8.38 9.41
CA PHE A 73 20.67 -8.06 8.67
C PHE A 73 20.80 -8.37 7.17
N THR A 74 21.98 -8.21 6.60
CA THR A 74 22.25 -8.58 5.20
C THR A 74 22.11 -10.09 5.00
N ALA A 75 22.72 -10.90 5.87
CA ALA A 75 22.59 -12.35 5.82
C ALA A 75 21.15 -12.82 6.02
N MET A 76 20.41 -12.18 6.94
CA MET A 76 18.99 -12.45 7.16
C MET A 76 18.15 -12.09 5.92
N SER A 77 18.42 -10.95 5.28
CA SER A 77 17.76 -10.55 4.04
C SER A 77 17.97 -11.59 2.94
N GLU A 78 19.20 -12.09 2.77
CA GLU A 78 19.49 -13.14 1.79
C GLU A 78 18.78 -14.45 2.12
N ALA A 79 18.75 -14.86 3.39
CA ALA A 79 17.99 -16.04 3.82
C ALA A 79 16.49 -15.91 3.49
N MET A 80 15.91 -14.73 3.67
CA MET A 80 14.51 -14.45 3.28
C MET A 80 14.30 -14.53 1.76
N MET A 81 15.28 -14.14 0.96
CA MET A 81 15.22 -14.30 -0.50
C MET A 81 15.26 -15.77 -0.92
N TYR A 82 16.06 -16.61 -0.26
CA TYR A 82 16.02 -18.06 -0.48
C TYR A 82 14.64 -18.66 -0.19
N LEU A 83 14.01 -18.28 0.92
CA LEU A 83 12.63 -18.69 1.23
C LEU A 83 11.63 -18.20 0.17
N THR A 84 11.79 -16.96 -0.29
CA THR A 84 10.95 -16.37 -1.33
C THR A 84 11.00 -17.17 -2.63
N ARG A 85 12.18 -17.69 -3.02
CA ARG A 85 12.32 -18.56 -4.21
C ARG A 85 11.49 -19.84 -4.11
N ILE A 86 11.36 -20.42 -2.91
CA ILE A 86 10.51 -21.59 -2.67
C ILE A 86 9.03 -21.21 -2.87
N VAL A 87 8.62 -20.06 -2.32
CA VAL A 87 7.24 -19.56 -2.46
C VAL A 87 6.91 -19.24 -3.92
N ILE A 88 7.85 -18.65 -4.68
CA ILE A 88 7.70 -18.38 -6.12
C ILE A 88 7.38 -19.65 -6.89
N TRP A 89 8.02 -20.78 -6.56
CA TRP A 89 7.74 -22.08 -7.17
C TRP A 89 6.34 -22.62 -6.87
N LEU A 90 5.83 -22.39 -5.64
CA LEU A 90 4.49 -22.80 -5.24
C LEU A 90 3.39 -21.85 -5.78
N SER A 91 3.75 -20.61 -6.06
CA SER A 91 2.80 -19.54 -6.37
C SER A 91 1.86 -19.82 -7.55
N PRO A 92 2.24 -20.47 -8.67
CA PRO A 92 1.29 -20.71 -9.77
C PRO A 92 0.10 -21.57 -9.31
N VAL A 93 0.36 -22.59 -8.49
CA VAL A 93 -0.69 -23.45 -7.93
C VAL A 93 -1.55 -22.65 -6.95
N GLY A 94 -0.92 -21.91 -6.03
CA GLY A 94 -1.63 -21.10 -5.04
C GLY A 94 -2.53 -20.03 -5.67
N VAL A 95 -2.03 -19.29 -6.67
CA VAL A 95 -2.78 -18.26 -7.39
C VAL A 95 -3.96 -18.86 -8.15
N CYS A 96 -3.80 -20.02 -8.80
CA CYS A 96 -4.91 -20.73 -9.44
C CYS A 96 -6.04 -21.03 -8.44
N PHE A 97 -5.73 -21.58 -7.27
CA PHE A 97 -6.74 -21.85 -6.24
C PHE A 97 -7.35 -20.57 -5.64
N LEU A 98 -6.56 -19.51 -5.43
CA LEU A 98 -7.07 -18.23 -4.94
C LEU A 98 -8.08 -17.60 -5.91
N ILE A 99 -7.78 -17.63 -7.21
CA ILE A 99 -8.69 -17.12 -8.25
C ILE A 99 -9.93 -18.02 -8.32
N ALA A 100 -9.77 -19.34 -8.36
CA ALA A 100 -10.88 -20.28 -8.46
C ALA A 100 -11.83 -20.20 -7.26
N ALA A 101 -11.30 -20.18 -6.03
CA ALA A 101 -12.10 -20.06 -4.81
C ALA A 101 -12.96 -18.80 -4.82
N LYS A 102 -12.44 -17.70 -5.36
CA LYS A 102 -13.15 -16.42 -5.41
C LYS A 102 -14.18 -16.34 -6.53
N ILE A 103 -13.94 -17.02 -7.65
CA ILE A 103 -14.97 -17.20 -8.68
C ILE A 103 -16.15 -18.02 -8.13
N LEU A 104 -15.93 -18.98 -7.23
CA LEU A 104 -17.01 -19.78 -6.63
C LEU A 104 -17.85 -19.00 -5.60
N GLU A 105 -17.29 -17.97 -4.97
CA GLU A 105 -18.02 -17.06 -4.07
C GLU A 105 -18.93 -16.07 -4.83
N LEU A 106 -18.89 -16.06 -6.17
CA LEU A 106 -19.74 -15.21 -6.99
C LEU A 106 -21.20 -15.68 -6.97
N GLU A 107 -22.05 -14.98 -6.21
CA GLU A 107 -23.48 -15.28 -6.19
C GLU A 107 -24.18 -14.97 -7.54
N SER A 108 -23.78 -13.90 -8.27
CA SER A 108 -24.16 -13.68 -9.68
C SER A 108 -23.50 -12.46 -10.35
N PHE A 109 -23.06 -12.61 -11.60
CA PHE A 109 -22.57 -11.49 -12.44
C PHE A 109 -23.66 -10.44 -12.76
N SER A 110 -24.94 -10.83 -12.71
CA SER A 110 -26.08 -9.95 -12.98
C SER A 110 -26.28 -8.89 -11.89
N VAL A 111 -25.94 -9.19 -10.63
CA VAL A 111 -25.96 -8.21 -9.53
C VAL A 111 -24.83 -7.20 -9.68
N LEU A 112 -23.65 -7.64 -10.12
CA LEU A 112 -22.51 -6.77 -10.45
C LEU A 112 -22.83 -5.79 -11.59
N LEU A 113 -23.59 -6.25 -12.59
CA LEU A 113 -23.99 -5.49 -13.78
C LEU A 113 -25.25 -4.63 -13.59
N GLY A 114 -25.89 -4.65 -12.40
CA GLY A 114 -27.07 -3.84 -12.09
C GLY A 114 -26.75 -2.35 -11.92
N GLN A 115 -27.38 -1.69 -10.94
CA GLN A 115 -27.16 -0.24 -10.68
C GLN A 115 -25.69 0.10 -10.33
N LEU A 116 -24.90 -0.86 -9.87
CA LEU A 116 -23.47 -0.71 -9.55
C LEU A 116 -22.54 -0.96 -10.75
N GLY A 117 -23.05 -1.48 -11.87
CA GLY A 117 -22.24 -1.86 -13.02
C GLY A 117 -21.51 -0.67 -13.66
N MET A 118 -22.17 0.49 -13.75
CA MET A 118 -21.55 1.71 -14.27
C MET A 118 -20.46 2.26 -13.36
N TYR A 119 -20.66 2.18 -12.04
CA TYR A 119 -19.64 2.51 -11.05
C TYR A 119 -18.42 1.59 -11.19
N PHE A 120 -18.67 0.27 -11.22
CA PHE A 120 -17.63 -0.74 -11.40
C PHE A 120 -16.82 -0.49 -12.68
N LEU A 121 -17.50 -0.25 -13.80
CA LEU A 121 -16.86 0.02 -15.08
C LEU A 121 -16.04 1.31 -15.06
N THR A 122 -16.54 2.35 -14.38
CA THR A 122 -15.83 3.64 -14.25
C THR A 122 -14.51 3.46 -13.50
N VAL A 123 -14.52 2.73 -12.37
CA VAL A 123 -13.30 2.41 -11.62
C VAL A 123 -12.35 1.57 -12.47
N LEU A 124 -12.85 0.52 -13.13
CA LEU A 124 -12.02 -0.37 -13.94
C LEU A 124 -11.35 0.36 -15.11
N ILE A 125 -12.08 1.24 -15.81
CA ILE A 125 -11.52 2.09 -16.87
C ILE A 125 -10.46 3.03 -16.29
N GLY A 126 -10.76 3.69 -15.17
CA GLY A 126 -9.80 4.59 -14.50
C GLY A 126 -8.50 3.88 -14.14
N LEU A 127 -8.59 2.70 -13.51
CA LEU A 127 -7.45 1.86 -13.16
C LEU A 127 -6.66 1.41 -14.39
N THR A 128 -7.36 0.99 -15.45
CA THR A 128 -6.71 0.54 -16.70
C THR A 128 -5.97 1.68 -17.39
N VAL A 129 -6.60 2.85 -17.50
CA VAL A 129 -5.98 4.05 -18.09
C VAL A 129 -4.79 4.50 -17.24
N HIS A 130 -4.94 4.56 -15.92
CA HIS A 130 -3.86 4.96 -15.04
C HIS A 130 -2.67 3.98 -15.13
N GLY A 131 -2.91 2.68 -14.99
CA GLY A 131 -1.86 1.66 -15.01
C GLY A 131 -1.14 1.53 -16.35
N PHE A 132 -1.91 1.33 -17.42
CA PHE A 132 -1.35 0.95 -18.73
C PHE A 132 -1.07 2.14 -19.64
N VAL A 133 -1.61 3.33 -19.34
CA VAL A 133 -1.31 4.55 -20.11
C VAL A 133 -0.45 5.49 -19.27
N VAL A 134 -0.95 5.97 -18.13
CA VAL A 134 -0.27 7.03 -17.35
C VAL A 134 1.07 6.55 -16.78
N LEU A 135 1.10 5.43 -16.06
CA LEU A 135 2.31 4.93 -15.43
C LEU A 135 3.34 4.43 -16.47
N LEU A 136 2.89 3.74 -17.51
CA LEU A 136 3.77 3.29 -18.61
C LEU A 136 4.36 4.46 -19.38
N LEU A 137 3.57 5.51 -19.64
CA LEU A 137 4.04 6.72 -20.28
C LEU A 137 5.06 7.44 -19.39
N LEU A 138 4.77 7.59 -18.08
CA LEU A 138 5.68 8.21 -17.12
C LEU A 138 7.03 7.47 -17.11
N TYR A 139 7.02 6.14 -17.01
CA TYR A 139 8.23 5.32 -17.10
C TYR A 139 8.98 5.58 -18.41
N THR A 140 8.28 5.55 -19.54
CA THR A 140 8.88 5.76 -20.87
C THR A 140 9.52 7.14 -21.00
N LEU A 141 8.87 8.19 -20.50
CA LEU A 141 9.36 9.56 -20.57
C LEU A 141 10.63 9.76 -19.72
N VAL A 142 10.68 9.17 -18.53
CA VAL A 142 11.81 9.33 -17.61
C VAL A 142 12.97 8.41 -17.96
N VAL A 143 12.70 7.11 -18.13
CA VAL A 143 13.73 6.08 -18.35
C VAL A 143 14.17 6.02 -19.82
N ARG A 144 13.36 6.59 -20.73
CA ARG A 144 13.58 6.59 -22.19
C ARG A 144 13.70 5.17 -22.78
N LYS A 145 12.94 4.23 -22.21
CA LYS A 145 12.84 2.83 -22.68
C LYS A 145 11.38 2.40 -22.68
N LEU A 146 11.03 1.50 -23.60
CA LEU A 146 9.71 0.89 -23.62
C LEU A 146 9.51 -0.02 -22.39
N PRO A 147 8.39 0.10 -21.67
CA PRO A 147 8.17 -0.60 -20.40
C PRO A 147 7.67 -2.04 -20.58
N PHE A 148 7.35 -2.48 -21.79
CA PHE A 148 6.73 -3.80 -22.01
C PHE A 148 7.57 -4.96 -21.52
N GLY A 149 8.90 -4.93 -21.74
CA GLY A 149 9.80 -5.94 -21.19
C GLY A 149 9.86 -5.90 -19.67
N PHE A 150 9.85 -4.69 -19.09
CA PHE A 150 9.83 -4.49 -17.64
C PHE A 150 8.57 -5.08 -17.00
N VAL A 151 7.40 -4.81 -17.60
CA VAL A 151 6.09 -5.31 -17.14
C VAL A 151 5.98 -6.82 -17.33
N ALA A 152 6.47 -7.37 -18.45
CA ALA A 152 6.44 -8.82 -18.70
C ALA A 152 7.19 -9.60 -17.60
N ASN A 153 8.30 -9.06 -17.12
CA ASN A 153 9.11 -9.67 -16.08
C ASN A 153 8.44 -9.72 -14.70
N ILE A 154 7.48 -8.82 -14.43
CA ILE A 154 6.73 -8.76 -13.16
C ILE A 154 5.32 -9.34 -13.25
N VAL A 155 4.96 -10.03 -14.34
CA VAL A 155 3.60 -10.57 -14.51
C VAL A 155 3.19 -11.53 -13.40
N GLN A 156 4.14 -12.30 -12.86
CA GLN A 156 3.89 -13.23 -11.77
C GLN A 156 3.55 -12.51 -10.46
N PRO A 157 4.34 -11.53 -9.96
CA PRO A 157 3.91 -10.66 -8.87
C PRO A 157 2.54 -10.01 -9.08
N LEU A 158 2.25 -9.53 -10.29
CA LEU A 158 0.96 -8.90 -10.62
C LEU A 158 -0.21 -9.90 -10.53
N ALA A 159 -0.02 -11.13 -11.01
CA ALA A 159 -1.01 -12.20 -10.90
C ALA A 159 -1.23 -12.64 -9.45
N THR A 160 -0.15 -12.73 -8.66
CA THR A 160 -0.26 -12.99 -7.22
C THR A 160 -1.00 -11.86 -6.53
N ALA A 161 -0.74 -10.60 -6.87
CA ALA A 161 -1.40 -9.43 -6.28
C ALA A 161 -2.89 -9.43 -6.61
N PHE A 162 -3.23 -9.79 -7.86
CA PHE A 162 -4.61 -10.01 -8.26
C PHE A 162 -5.28 -11.15 -7.48
N GLY A 163 -4.56 -12.24 -7.21
CA GLY A 163 -5.08 -13.40 -6.48
C GLY A 163 -5.22 -13.19 -4.98
N THR A 164 -4.29 -12.49 -4.33
CA THR A 164 -4.28 -12.27 -2.88
C THR A 164 -5.02 -11.01 -2.46
N SER A 165 -5.20 -10.03 -3.35
CA SER A 165 -5.65 -8.67 -3.02
C SER A 165 -4.79 -7.99 -1.95
N SER A 166 -3.48 -8.29 -1.91
CA SER A 166 -2.57 -7.68 -0.94
C SER A 166 -1.21 -7.34 -1.53
N SER A 167 -0.90 -6.04 -1.59
CA SER A 167 0.42 -5.55 -2.02
C SER A 167 1.51 -6.07 -1.09
N SER A 168 1.28 -6.04 0.22
CA SER A 168 2.25 -6.50 1.22
C SER A 168 2.54 -8.00 1.12
N ALA A 169 1.53 -8.83 0.81
CA ALA A 169 1.73 -10.27 0.61
C ALA A 169 2.58 -10.58 -0.64
N THR A 170 2.56 -9.70 -1.63
CA THR A 170 3.34 -9.87 -2.87
C THR A 170 4.74 -9.27 -2.83
N LEU A 171 5.03 -8.44 -1.82
CA LEU A 171 6.27 -7.67 -1.73
C LEU A 171 7.55 -8.50 -1.96
N PRO A 172 7.72 -9.70 -1.35
CA PRO A 172 8.92 -10.50 -1.59
C PRO A 172 9.06 -10.96 -3.05
N LEU A 173 7.94 -11.35 -3.68
CA LEU A 173 7.92 -11.75 -5.09
C LEU A 173 8.27 -10.57 -6.01
N THR A 174 7.77 -9.37 -5.68
CA THR A 174 8.06 -8.15 -6.43
C THR A 174 9.54 -7.78 -6.32
N ILE A 175 10.13 -7.83 -5.13
CA ILE A 175 11.57 -7.60 -4.92
C ILE A 175 12.39 -8.58 -5.77
N ALA A 176 12.11 -9.88 -5.66
CA ALA A 176 12.82 -10.90 -6.43
C ALA A 176 12.70 -10.69 -7.94
N ALA A 177 11.51 -10.38 -8.45
CA ALA A 177 11.31 -10.14 -9.88
C ALA A 177 12.07 -8.89 -10.37
N LEU A 178 12.12 -7.82 -9.57
CA LEU A 178 12.86 -6.61 -9.94
C LEU A 178 14.37 -6.80 -9.91
N GLU A 179 14.90 -7.47 -8.88
CA GLU A 179 16.33 -7.77 -8.76
C GLU A 179 16.80 -8.76 -9.84
N GLU A 180 16.11 -9.89 -9.98
CA GLU A 180 16.59 -11.01 -10.80
C GLU A 180 16.24 -10.86 -12.29
N LYS A 181 15.08 -10.30 -12.64
CA LYS A 181 14.61 -10.22 -14.03
C LYS A 181 14.74 -8.84 -14.66
N ASN A 182 14.51 -7.78 -13.88
CA ASN A 182 14.61 -6.40 -14.37
C ASN A 182 15.97 -5.74 -14.11
N GLY A 183 16.85 -6.37 -13.31
CA GLY A 183 18.17 -5.85 -13.00
C GLY A 183 18.13 -4.51 -12.25
N VAL A 184 17.09 -4.30 -11.43
CA VAL A 184 17.03 -3.16 -10.51
C VAL A 184 18.04 -3.41 -9.39
N ASP A 185 18.81 -2.39 -9.01
CA ASP A 185 19.81 -2.51 -7.94
C ASP A 185 19.11 -2.92 -6.62
N PRO A 186 19.58 -3.97 -5.91
CA PRO A 186 18.97 -4.41 -4.65
C PRO A 186 18.84 -3.31 -3.60
N ARG A 187 19.77 -2.34 -3.57
CA ARG A 187 19.72 -1.20 -2.64
C ARG A 187 18.49 -0.31 -2.91
N ILE A 188 18.09 -0.17 -4.17
CA ILE A 188 16.88 0.57 -4.57
C ILE A 188 15.63 -0.28 -4.36
N ALA A 189 15.61 -1.53 -4.85
CA ALA A 189 14.44 -2.39 -4.74
C ALA A 189 14.02 -2.63 -3.28
N ARG A 190 14.98 -2.94 -2.40
CA ARG A 190 14.73 -3.19 -0.97
C ARG A 190 14.41 -1.93 -0.16
N PHE A 191 14.67 -0.75 -0.72
CA PHE A 191 14.30 0.53 -0.11
C PHE A 191 12.93 1.03 -0.59
N VAL A 192 12.72 1.09 -1.90
CA VAL A 192 11.52 1.69 -2.51
C VAL A 192 10.29 0.83 -2.30
N LEU A 193 10.38 -0.49 -2.53
CA LEU A 193 9.19 -1.35 -2.55
C LEU A 193 8.49 -1.49 -1.18
N PRO A 194 9.19 -1.66 -0.03
CA PRO A 194 8.51 -1.73 1.26
C PRO A 194 7.80 -0.44 1.64
N ILE A 195 8.36 0.71 1.25
CA ILE A 195 7.75 2.03 1.45
C ILE A 195 6.54 2.18 0.51
N GLY A 196 6.71 1.86 -0.77
CA GLY A 196 5.67 1.94 -1.80
C GLY A 196 4.44 1.10 -1.48
N ALA A 197 4.65 -0.15 -1.03
CA ALA A 197 3.58 -1.10 -0.74
C ALA A 197 2.59 -0.63 0.35
N THR A 198 2.91 0.44 1.08
CA THR A 198 2.00 1.08 2.02
C THR A 198 1.65 2.52 1.69
N ILE A 199 2.60 3.31 1.14
CA ILE A 199 2.38 4.74 0.90
C ILE A 199 1.81 5.01 -0.51
N ASN A 200 2.28 4.28 -1.52
CA ASN A 200 1.98 4.53 -2.92
C ASN A 200 0.79 3.68 -3.39
N MET A 201 -0.41 4.08 -2.98
CA MET A 201 -1.65 3.38 -3.28
C MET A 201 -2.52 4.09 -4.34
N ASP A 202 -1.99 4.24 -5.55
CA ASP A 202 -2.65 4.94 -6.66
C ASP A 202 -4.07 4.42 -6.95
N GLY A 203 -4.23 3.10 -7.02
CA GLY A 203 -5.51 2.45 -7.27
C GLY A 203 -6.51 2.66 -6.14
N THR A 204 -6.04 2.78 -4.89
CA THR A 204 -6.89 3.09 -3.73
C THR A 204 -7.38 4.53 -3.79
N ALA A 205 -6.49 5.49 -4.07
CA ALA A 205 -6.86 6.90 -4.21
C ALA A 205 -7.88 7.12 -5.35
N LEU A 206 -7.66 6.48 -6.50
CA LEU A 206 -8.59 6.52 -7.63
C LEU A 206 -9.96 5.97 -7.25
N TYR A 207 -9.98 4.79 -6.61
CA TYR A 207 -11.21 4.17 -6.15
C TYR A 207 -11.98 5.05 -5.18
N GLU A 208 -11.32 5.60 -4.15
CA GLU A 208 -11.96 6.42 -3.12
C GLU A 208 -12.58 7.68 -3.72
N ALA A 209 -11.85 8.35 -4.63
CA ALA A 209 -12.36 9.53 -5.31
C ALA A 209 -13.60 9.23 -6.16
N VAL A 210 -13.55 8.16 -6.97
CA VAL A 210 -14.69 7.76 -7.82
C VAL A 210 -15.89 7.33 -6.97
N ALA A 211 -15.65 6.56 -5.90
CA ALA A 211 -16.68 6.08 -5.01
C ALA A 211 -17.39 7.23 -4.27
N ALA A 212 -16.66 8.27 -3.86
CA ALA A 212 -17.24 9.39 -3.12
C ALA A 212 -18.14 10.22 -4.03
N ILE A 213 -17.70 10.45 -5.27
CA ILE A 213 -18.50 11.12 -6.29
C ILE A 213 -19.73 10.29 -6.66
N PHE A 214 -19.58 8.98 -6.81
CA PHE A 214 -20.69 8.07 -7.08
C PHE A 214 -21.75 8.10 -5.97
N ILE A 215 -21.33 8.01 -4.71
CA ILE A 215 -22.25 8.07 -3.56
C ILE A 215 -22.96 9.43 -3.51
N ALA A 216 -22.26 10.53 -3.76
CA ALA A 216 -22.88 11.85 -3.85
C ALA A 216 -23.98 11.90 -4.92
N GLN A 217 -23.72 11.32 -6.10
CA GLN A 217 -24.69 11.24 -7.19
C GLN A 217 -25.91 10.39 -6.82
N VAL A 218 -25.70 9.23 -6.17
CA VAL A 218 -26.80 8.37 -5.69
C VAL A 218 -27.66 9.10 -4.66
N ARG A 219 -27.05 9.92 -3.81
CA ARG A 219 -27.75 10.75 -2.80
C ARG A 219 -28.37 12.02 -3.38
N GLY A 220 -28.18 12.32 -4.67
CA GLY A 220 -28.65 13.56 -5.29
C GLY A 220 -27.92 14.81 -4.77
N VAL A 221 -26.76 14.64 -4.13
CA VAL A 221 -25.94 15.74 -3.62
C VAL A 221 -25.09 16.27 -4.76
N THR A 222 -25.26 17.55 -5.09
CA THR A 222 -24.44 18.21 -6.11
C THR A 222 -23.11 18.63 -5.47
N LEU A 223 -22.01 18.09 -5.98
CA LEU A 223 -20.67 18.44 -5.53
C LEU A 223 -20.19 19.72 -6.24
N GLY A 224 -19.84 20.73 -5.46
CA GLY A 224 -19.14 21.91 -5.97
C GLY A 224 -17.66 21.63 -6.24
N LEU A 225 -17.00 22.53 -6.98
CA LEU A 225 -15.57 22.41 -7.28
C LEU A 225 -14.70 22.27 -6.02
N GLY A 226 -15.03 23.03 -4.95
CA GLY A 226 -14.30 22.94 -3.68
C GLY A 226 -14.41 21.56 -3.02
N GLN A 227 -15.57 20.90 -3.10
CA GLN A 227 -15.76 19.55 -2.58
C GLN A 227 -15.01 18.51 -3.43
N ILE A 228 -14.96 18.68 -4.76
CA ILE A 228 -14.18 17.79 -5.63
C ILE A 228 -12.68 17.90 -5.30
N ILE A 229 -12.17 19.10 -5.08
CA ILE A 229 -10.77 19.31 -4.65
C ILE A 229 -10.54 18.68 -3.28
N ALA A 230 -11.47 18.87 -2.34
CA ALA A 230 -11.39 18.25 -1.02
C ALA A 230 -11.34 16.72 -1.11
N ILE A 231 -12.23 16.09 -1.88
CA ILE A 231 -12.23 14.64 -2.16
C ILE A 231 -10.86 14.21 -2.67
N SER A 232 -10.33 14.90 -3.68
CA SER A 232 -9.03 14.55 -4.27
C SER A 232 -7.89 14.57 -3.23
N ILE A 233 -7.79 15.63 -2.42
CA ILE A 233 -6.74 15.75 -1.40
C ILE A 233 -6.94 14.66 -0.34
N THR A 234 -8.18 14.45 0.10
CA THR A 234 -8.47 13.51 1.19
C THR A 234 -8.30 12.07 0.75
N ALA A 235 -8.65 11.71 -0.49
CA ALA A 235 -8.41 10.39 -1.05
C ALA A 235 -6.91 10.11 -1.20
N THR A 236 -6.11 11.08 -1.65
CA THR A 236 -4.64 10.94 -1.68
C THR A 236 -4.05 10.79 -0.28
N ALA A 237 -4.55 11.52 0.71
CA ALA A 237 -4.10 11.38 2.09
C ALA A 237 -4.53 10.03 2.71
N ALA A 238 -5.77 9.62 2.45
CA ALA A 238 -6.36 8.40 2.95
C ALA A 238 -5.70 7.15 2.34
N SER A 239 -5.30 7.20 1.07
CA SER A 239 -4.57 6.10 0.42
C SER A 239 -3.21 5.81 1.05
N ILE A 240 -2.53 6.81 1.64
CA ILE A 240 -1.28 6.60 2.41
C ILE A 240 -1.56 5.85 3.72
N GLY A 241 -2.74 6.08 4.30
CA GLY A 241 -3.17 5.45 5.55
C GLY A 241 -3.77 4.04 5.36
N ALA A 242 -4.09 3.66 4.13
CA ALA A 242 -4.61 2.33 3.82
C ALA A 242 -3.49 1.28 3.94
N ALA A 243 -3.71 0.26 4.75
CA ALA A 243 -2.75 -0.84 4.86
C ALA A 243 -2.77 -1.70 3.58
N GLY A 244 -1.62 -2.28 3.20
CA GLY A 244 -1.45 -3.16 2.02
C GLY A 244 -2.12 -4.54 2.16
N ILE A 245 -3.27 -4.61 2.82
CA ILE A 245 -4.08 -5.80 3.10
C ILE A 245 -5.42 -5.70 2.37
N PRO A 246 -6.13 -6.83 2.14
CA PRO A 246 -7.40 -6.82 1.44
C PRO A 246 -8.43 -5.91 2.11
N GLN A 247 -9.25 -5.24 1.30
CA GLN A 247 -10.37 -4.39 1.74
C GLN A 247 -10.00 -3.19 2.62
N ALA A 248 -8.72 -2.85 2.77
CA ALA A 248 -8.29 -1.70 3.58
C ALA A 248 -8.91 -0.37 3.10
N GLY A 249 -9.12 -0.23 1.78
CA GLY A 249 -9.71 0.96 1.16
C GLY A 249 -11.13 1.29 1.63
N LEU A 250 -11.91 0.31 2.11
CA LEU A 250 -13.26 0.57 2.63
C LEU A 250 -13.24 1.30 3.98
N VAL A 251 -12.20 1.10 4.78
CA VAL A 251 -12.06 1.76 6.07
C VAL A 251 -11.69 3.22 5.88
N THR A 252 -10.77 3.49 4.95
CA THR A 252 -10.31 4.84 4.61
C THR A 252 -11.35 5.62 3.82
N MET A 253 -12.24 4.94 3.09
CA MET A 253 -13.39 5.53 2.42
C MET A 253 -14.30 6.35 3.36
N VAL A 254 -14.47 5.92 4.61
CA VAL A 254 -15.25 6.65 5.62
C VAL A 254 -14.71 8.06 5.83
N MET A 255 -13.39 8.21 5.85
CA MET A 255 -12.73 9.50 5.99
C MET A 255 -13.03 10.41 4.79
N VAL A 256 -13.01 9.86 3.58
CA VAL A 256 -13.27 10.62 2.34
C VAL A 256 -14.74 11.05 2.23
N LEU A 257 -15.68 10.24 2.70
CA LEU A 257 -17.10 10.63 2.73
C LEU A 257 -17.37 11.73 3.76
N ASP A 258 -16.75 11.64 4.93
CA ASP A 258 -16.91 12.62 6.02
C ASP A 258 -16.44 14.03 5.59
N THR A 259 -15.38 14.11 4.77
CA THR A 259 -14.82 15.40 4.32
C THR A 259 -15.77 16.22 3.44
N VAL A 260 -16.75 15.56 2.82
CA VAL A 260 -17.81 16.20 2.03
C VAL A 260 -19.19 16.11 2.69
N GLY A 261 -19.25 15.65 3.94
CA GLY A 261 -20.48 15.56 4.73
C GLY A 261 -21.43 14.45 4.29
N LEU A 262 -20.92 13.40 3.64
CA LEU A 262 -21.71 12.24 3.26
C LEU A 262 -21.74 11.19 4.39
N PRO A 263 -22.86 10.48 4.59
CA PRO A 263 -22.96 9.47 5.65
C PRO A 263 -21.97 8.31 5.45
N ALA A 264 -21.16 8.01 6.47
CA ALA A 264 -20.22 6.89 6.46
C ALA A 264 -20.87 5.52 6.16
N GLY A 265 -22.15 5.34 6.51
CA GLY A 265 -22.90 4.11 6.23
C GLY A 265 -23.05 3.79 4.74
N ASP A 266 -22.85 4.78 3.87
CA ASP A 266 -23.01 4.63 2.42
C ASP A 266 -21.90 3.80 1.76
N VAL A 267 -20.81 3.52 2.48
CA VAL A 267 -19.80 2.54 2.07
C VAL A 267 -20.41 1.15 1.83
N SER A 268 -21.51 0.82 2.51
CA SER A 268 -22.26 -0.43 2.29
C SER A 268 -22.79 -0.58 0.86
N LEU A 269 -23.04 0.53 0.15
CA LEU A 269 -23.55 0.52 -1.24
C LEU A 269 -22.56 -0.10 -2.23
N ILE A 270 -21.26 0.08 -1.99
CA ILE A 270 -20.19 -0.37 -2.89
C ILE A 270 -19.51 -1.66 -2.43
N LEU A 271 -19.83 -2.14 -1.23
CA LEU A 271 -19.24 -3.33 -0.61
C LEU A 271 -19.39 -4.59 -1.49
N ALA A 272 -20.55 -4.73 -2.15
CA ALA A 272 -20.85 -5.89 -3.00
C ALA A 272 -19.91 -6.06 -4.20
N VAL A 273 -19.30 -4.96 -4.67
CA VAL A 273 -18.39 -4.98 -5.84
C VAL A 273 -16.92 -4.78 -5.46
N ASP A 274 -16.65 -4.40 -4.19
CA ASP A 274 -15.31 -4.07 -3.71
C ASP A 274 -14.36 -5.27 -3.80
N TRP A 275 -14.80 -6.48 -3.46
CA TRP A 275 -13.94 -7.67 -3.46
C TRP A 275 -13.24 -7.94 -4.81
N LEU A 276 -13.85 -7.50 -5.92
CA LEU A 276 -13.28 -7.61 -7.26
C LEU A 276 -12.46 -6.37 -7.64
N LEU A 277 -12.99 -5.17 -7.38
CA LEU A 277 -12.25 -3.93 -7.62
C LEU A 277 -10.94 -3.89 -6.84
N ASP A 278 -10.93 -4.41 -5.61
CA ASP A 278 -9.75 -4.51 -4.75
C ASP A 278 -8.58 -5.24 -5.40
N ARG A 279 -8.87 -6.25 -6.22
CA ARG A 279 -7.87 -7.02 -6.96
C ARG A 279 -7.19 -6.15 -8.01
N PHE A 280 -7.99 -5.42 -8.80
CA PHE A 280 -7.47 -4.49 -9.79
C PHE A 280 -6.69 -3.35 -9.12
N ARG A 281 -7.21 -2.78 -8.01
CA ARG A 281 -6.50 -1.75 -7.23
C ARG A 281 -5.13 -2.24 -6.79
N THR A 282 -5.08 -3.42 -6.18
CA THR A 282 -3.84 -4.03 -5.68
C THR A 282 -2.85 -4.24 -6.83
N THR A 283 -3.30 -4.78 -7.97
CA THR A 283 -2.43 -4.98 -9.14
C THR A 283 -1.84 -3.66 -9.64
N ILE A 284 -2.62 -2.58 -9.68
CA ILE A 284 -2.15 -1.26 -10.12
C ILE A 284 -1.19 -0.64 -9.11
N ASN A 285 -1.44 -0.79 -7.80
CA ASN A 285 -0.51 -0.33 -6.76
C ASN A 285 0.86 -1.02 -6.91
N VAL A 286 0.87 -2.35 -7.05
CA VAL A 286 2.11 -3.13 -7.24
C VAL A 286 2.82 -2.77 -8.54
N LEU A 287 2.06 -2.50 -9.63
CA LEU A 287 2.62 -2.01 -10.89
C LEU A 287 3.28 -0.63 -10.72
N GLY A 288 2.62 0.29 -10.03
CA GLY A 288 3.14 1.62 -9.71
C GLY A 288 4.44 1.56 -8.92
N ASP A 289 4.48 0.78 -7.85
CA ASP A 289 5.67 0.58 -7.02
C ASP A 289 6.84 0.00 -7.84
N SER A 290 6.54 -0.98 -8.70
CA SER A 290 7.53 -1.62 -9.55
C SER A 290 8.14 -0.64 -10.55
N LEU A 291 7.29 0.12 -11.25
CA LEU A 291 7.75 1.14 -12.21
C LEU A 291 8.48 2.27 -11.50
N GLY A 292 8.00 2.69 -10.33
CA GLY A 292 8.64 3.68 -9.47
C GLY A 292 10.06 3.27 -9.08
N ALA A 293 10.26 2.02 -8.63
CA ALA A 293 11.59 1.49 -8.36
C ALA A 293 12.50 1.50 -9.60
N GLY A 294 11.96 1.17 -10.78
CA GLY A 294 12.69 1.26 -12.05
C GLY A 294 13.08 2.70 -12.44
N ILE A 295 12.20 3.67 -12.19
CA ILE A 295 12.45 5.10 -12.42
C ILE A 295 13.54 5.60 -11.46
N VAL A 296 13.42 5.33 -10.16
CA VAL A 296 14.41 5.71 -9.15
C VAL A 296 15.76 5.09 -9.48
N ASN A 297 15.80 3.82 -9.85
CA ASN A 297 17.03 3.15 -10.29
C ASN A 297 17.68 3.84 -11.51
N HIS A 298 16.89 4.35 -12.45
CA HIS A 298 17.41 5.11 -13.59
C HIS A 298 17.99 6.47 -13.17
N LEU A 299 17.32 7.19 -12.25
CA LEU A 299 17.71 8.52 -11.80
C LEU A 299 18.93 8.49 -10.85
N SER A 300 19.02 7.47 -9.99
CA SER A 300 20.08 7.34 -8.98
C SER A 300 21.36 6.64 -9.46
N LYS A 301 21.53 6.37 -10.76
CA LYS A 301 22.73 5.68 -11.28
C LYS A 301 24.06 6.26 -10.80
N ARG A 302 24.19 7.59 -10.81
CA ARG A 302 25.41 8.29 -10.36
C ARG A 302 25.67 8.11 -8.88
N GLU A 303 24.62 8.01 -8.06
CA GLU A 303 24.74 7.78 -6.62
C GLU A 303 25.18 6.34 -6.35
N LEU A 304 24.59 5.38 -7.07
CA LEU A 304 24.94 3.97 -7.00
C LEU A 304 26.40 3.70 -7.42
N GLU A 305 26.88 4.38 -8.46
CA GLU A 305 28.28 4.32 -8.91
C GLU A 305 29.24 4.85 -7.83
N LYS A 306 28.92 5.98 -7.19
CA LYS A 306 29.73 6.54 -6.10
C LYS A 306 29.78 5.62 -4.88
N MET A 307 28.66 5.00 -4.52
CA MET A 307 28.60 4.04 -3.43
C MET A 307 29.43 2.77 -3.74
N GLY A 308 29.35 2.26 -4.97
CA GLY A 308 30.15 1.10 -5.39
C GLY A 308 31.66 1.37 -5.43
N ALA A 309 32.08 2.59 -5.77
CA ALA A 309 33.48 3.00 -5.68
C ALA A 309 33.99 3.03 -4.23
N HIS A 310 33.14 3.47 -3.29
CA HIS A 310 33.49 3.51 -1.87
C HIS A 310 33.64 2.11 -1.24
N ASP A 311 32.81 1.13 -1.61
CA ASP A 311 32.96 -0.26 -1.16
C ASP A 311 34.24 -0.91 -1.72
N GLY A 312 34.61 -0.59 -2.96
CA GLY A 312 35.84 -1.08 -3.60
C GLY A 312 37.13 -0.57 -2.95
N ASP A 313 37.12 0.65 -2.42
CA ASP A 313 38.27 1.23 -1.71
C ASP A 313 38.41 0.67 -0.29
N VAL A 314 37.31 0.37 0.41
CA VAL A 314 37.35 -0.27 1.75
C VAL A 314 37.94 -1.69 1.66
N ILE A 315 37.56 -2.48 0.65
CA ILE A 315 38.08 -3.84 0.45
C ILE A 315 39.57 -3.83 0.06
N LYS A 316 40.04 -2.81 -0.67
CA LYS A 316 41.46 -2.67 -1.03
C LYS A 316 42.34 -2.26 0.16
N VAL A 317 41.82 -1.46 1.09
CA VAL A 317 42.56 -1.05 2.29
C VAL A 317 42.73 -2.24 3.26
N GLU A 318 41.78 -3.17 3.34
CA GLU A 318 41.92 -4.39 4.16
C GLU A 318 42.87 -5.43 3.57
N ASN A 319 42.98 -5.52 2.24
CA ASN A 319 43.90 -6.45 1.57
C ASN A 319 45.33 -5.90 1.38
N GLY A 320 45.63 -4.71 1.90
CA GLY A 320 46.91 -4.00 1.72
C GLY A 320 48.06 -4.41 2.65
N ILE A 321 47.99 -5.56 3.33
CA ILE A 321 49.18 -6.14 3.97
C ILE A 321 49.82 -7.09 2.96
N GLU A 322 50.56 -6.52 2.01
CA GLU A 322 51.46 -7.27 1.15
C GLU A 322 52.53 -7.97 2.00
N ALA A 323 52.50 -9.30 1.98
CA ALA A 323 53.57 -10.15 2.45
C ALA A 323 54.88 -9.75 1.74
N THR A 324 55.74 -9.08 2.48
CA THR A 324 57.10 -8.75 2.02
C THR A 324 58.06 -9.84 2.50
N GLN A 325 58.69 -10.50 1.53
CA GLN A 325 59.94 -11.29 1.59
C GLN A 325 59.89 -12.76 2.04
N MET A 326 59.88 -13.66 1.04
CA MET A 326 61.02 -14.56 0.80
C MET A 326 61.77 -14.08 -0.44
#